data_AF-A0A7C1V407-F1
#
_entry.id   AF-A0A7C1V407-F1
#
_cell.length_a   1.000
_cell.length_b   1.000
_cell.length_c   1.000
_cell.angle_alpha   90.00
_cell.angle_beta   90.00
_cell.angle_gamma   90.00
#
_symmetry.space_group_name_H-M   'P 1'
#
loop_
_entity.id
_entity.type
_entity.pdbx_description
1 polymer ?
#
loop_
_entity_poly.entity_id
_entity_poly.type
_entity_poly.pdbx_seq_one_letter_code
_entity_poly.pdbx_strand_id
1 'polypeptide(L)'
;MEKITDSTATSLTCADVSAWDETGVVENDGFKIGENTHTVIMDVSSQAGIDIKVYGQTVESPTTVTIRPNLDTGTVEWDNSGGGTHTQDLDEVTTEPTAGDGNYITSGTDQEDDIFDTETVAMGGGGKVVASITLWCYGKRSGLLINALCDIKVGSAWLGVKYPISEFDNAYHWRSVTWDTLSISQTDLDDLQVKFTALRVFGTEDVYVDLFYLNITYGVYAPLNKYMAREFKGAYCMEPLKAVCKLEGYHWYEDYINNRIVMIKPANFPDSGITLTEADYGHDWVYEDECNQVKSFFVFGKSEDAIFAKAVDNTVEGYISKQLIDESITNVADAQDIADTQLALLNSKRPSIKLPLKGVYADLQVGVLVSLTLARPTVAEALYPIRKIERSKFGGEIKTIIYCGLGESTIGEKIAKHIRDNAFRSHKSLTDRLISP
;
A
#
# COMPACT_ATOMS: atom_id res chain seq x y z
N MET A 1 -12.64 -40.23 -5.03
CA MET A 1 -12.12 -39.11 -4.22
C MET A 1 -13.00 -39.01 -2.97
N GLU A 2 -12.43 -39.23 -1.79
CA GLU A 2 -13.14 -38.97 -0.54
C GLU A 2 -13.39 -37.46 -0.40
N LYS A 3 -14.55 -37.10 0.15
CA LYS A 3 -14.97 -35.72 0.36
C LYS A 3 -14.23 -35.18 1.58
N ILE A 4 -13.50 -34.08 1.43
CA ILE A 4 -12.85 -33.37 2.54
C ILE A 4 -13.96 -32.75 3.41
N THR A 5 -14.14 -33.25 4.62
CA THR A 5 -15.18 -32.79 5.56
C THR A 5 -14.63 -31.96 6.72
N ASP A 6 -13.31 -31.69 6.75
CA ASP A 6 -12.67 -30.97 7.85
C ASP A 6 -11.56 -30.04 7.32
N SER A 7 -11.60 -28.78 7.75
CA SER A 7 -10.66 -27.69 7.46
C SER A 7 -9.32 -27.79 8.21
N THR A 8 -9.08 -28.87 8.95
CA THR A 8 -7.86 -29.05 9.76
C THR A 8 -6.71 -29.80 9.06
N ALA A 9 -6.95 -30.40 7.89
CA ALA A 9 -5.92 -31.10 7.14
C ALA A 9 -4.98 -30.11 6.43
N THR A 10 -3.72 -30.02 6.88
CA THR A 10 -2.68 -29.15 6.28
C THR A 10 -1.88 -29.82 5.15
N SER A 11 -2.09 -31.12 4.91
CA SER A 11 -1.50 -31.88 3.81
C SER A 11 -2.33 -33.13 3.48
N LEU A 12 -2.40 -33.51 2.20
CA LEU A 12 -2.94 -34.79 1.74
C LEU A 12 -1.78 -35.76 1.44
N THR A 13 -1.81 -36.95 2.03
CA THR A 13 -0.93 -38.07 1.67
C THR A 13 -1.76 -39.14 0.99
N CYS A 14 -1.49 -39.43 -0.28
CA CYS A 14 -2.11 -40.55 -0.97
C CYS A 14 -1.51 -41.87 -0.48
N ALA A 15 -2.30 -42.70 0.19
CA ALA A 15 -1.93 -44.09 0.50
C ALA A 15 -2.48 -45.03 -0.59
N ASP A 16 -1.67 -46.02 -0.98
CA ASP A 16 -2.00 -47.13 -1.87
C ASP A 16 -2.53 -46.77 -3.27
N VAL A 17 -1.66 -46.17 -4.09
CA VAL A 17 -1.84 -46.12 -5.56
C VAL A 17 -0.75 -46.95 -6.19
N SER A 18 -1.10 -48.10 -6.77
CA SER A 18 -0.16 -49.11 -7.28
C SER A 18 0.50 -48.76 -8.63
N ALA A 19 0.32 -47.55 -9.15
CA ALA A 19 0.83 -47.12 -10.44
C ALA A 19 1.07 -45.59 -10.47
N TRP A 20 2.08 -45.11 -9.76
CA TRP A 20 2.51 -43.71 -9.82
C TRP A 20 3.17 -43.36 -11.17
N ASP A 21 3.76 -44.36 -11.81
CA ASP A 21 4.54 -44.26 -13.04
C ASP A 21 3.68 -43.83 -14.25
N GLU A 22 2.36 -44.08 -14.20
CA GLU A 22 1.41 -43.76 -15.27
C GLU A 22 0.72 -42.39 -15.09
N THR A 23 0.76 -41.81 -13.90
CA THR A 23 0.12 -40.51 -13.60
C THR A 23 1.07 -39.33 -13.79
N GLY A 24 2.38 -39.59 -13.89
CA GLY A 24 3.42 -38.55 -14.01
C GLY A 24 3.68 -37.77 -12.72
N VAL A 25 3.25 -38.30 -11.57
CA VAL A 25 3.45 -37.67 -10.26
C VAL A 25 4.68 -38.28 -9.58
N VAL A 26 5.65 -37.46 -9.19
CA VAL A 26 6.96 -37.91 -8.64
C VAL A 26 6.98 -37.85 -7.12
N GLU A 27 7.82 -38.66 -6.47
CA GLU A 27 8.09 -38.53 -5.02
C GLU A 27 8.62 -37.09 -4.73
N ASN A 28 7.88 -36.32 -3.91
CA ASN A 28 7.97 -34.86 -3.66
C ASN A 28 7.10 -33.92 -4.54
N ASP A 29 6.19 -34.43 -5.38
CA ASP A 29 5.14 -33.59 -5.95
C ASP A 29 4.16 -33.14 -4.86
N GLY A 30 4.21 -31.86 -4.50
CA GLY A 30 3.32 -31.27 -3.50
C GLY A 30 1.98 -30.86 -4.13
N PHE A 31 0.91 -31.56 -3.78
CA PHE A 31 -0.47 -31.12 -4.03
C PHE A 31 -0.81 -29.97 -3.08
N LYS A 32 -1.03 -28.75 -3.60
CA LYS A 32 -1.45 -27.59 -2.79
C LYS A 32 -2.95 -27.31 -2.98
N ILE A 33 -3.79 -28.04 -2.24
CA ILE A 33 -5.21 -27.69 -2.12
C ILE A 33 -5.32 -26.61 -1.04
N GLY A 34 -5.30 -25.38 -1.53
CA GLY A 34 -5.82 -24.19 -0.88
C GLY A 34 -5.08 -23.67 0.34
N GLU A 35 -4.22 -22.72 0.01
CA GLU A 35 -3.49 -21.89 0.94
C GLU A 35 -4.13 -20.51 1.01
N ASN A 36 -3.95 -19.87 2.16
CA ASN A 36 -4.24 -18.45 2.35
C ASN A 36 -3.40 -17.63 1.35
N THR A 37 -3.97 -16.59 0.75
CA THR A 37 -3.29 -15.79 -0.30
C THR A 37 -2.05 -15.07 0.23
N HIS A 38 -1.94 -14.83 1.54
CA HIS A 38 -0.70 -14.36 2.19
C HIS A 38 0.43 -15.38 2.05
N THR A 39 0.18 -16.67 2.33
CA THR A 39 1.17 -17.73 2.18
C THR A 39 1.66 -17.82 0.73
N VAL A 40 0.75 -17.71 -0.23
CA VAL A 40 1.11 -17.70 -1.65
C VAL A 40 2.00 -16.51 -1.99
N ILE A 41 1.73 -15.32 -1.46
CA ILE A 41 2.58 -14.14 -1.66
C ILE A 41 3.98 -14.38 -1.08
N MET A 42 4.08 -14.94 0.12
CA MET A 42 5.36 -15.23 0.78
C MET A 42 6.18 -16.26 0.00
N ASP A 43 5.54 -17.30 -0.53
CA ASP A 43 6.18 -18.31 -1.39
C ASP A 43 6.71 -17.68 -2.68
N VAL A 44 5.90 -16.82 -3.32
CA VAL A 44 6.31 -16.07 -4.53
C VAL A 44 7.51 -15.17 -4.24
N SER A 45 7.48 -14.43 -3.14
CA SER A 45 8.56 -13.55 -2.71
C SER A 45 9.87 -14.33 -2.51
N SER A 46 9.79 -15.43 -1.76
CA SER A 46 10.93 -16.32 -1.48
C SER A 46 11.50 -16.95 -2.75
N GLN A 47 10.65 -17.49 -3.63
CA GLN A 47 11.10 -18.15 -4.86
C GLN A 47 11.67 -17.16 -5.88
N ALA A 48 11.09 -15.96 -5.99
CA ALA A 48 11.59 -14.91 -6.89
C ALA A 48 12.86 -14.23 -6.35
N GLY A 49 13.11 -14.31 -5.04
CA GLY A 49 14.16 -13.54 -4.37
C GLY A 49 13.91 -12.03 -4.43
N ILE A 50 12.63 -11.62 -4.54
CA ILE A 50 12.20 -10.22 -4.66
C ILE A 50 11.17 -9.95 -3.57
N ASP A 51 11.41 -8.91 -2.78
CA ASP A 51 10.47 -8.48 -1.74
C ASP A 51 9.10 -8.08 -2.33
N ILE A 52 8.02 -8.51 -1.69
CA ILE A 52 6.65 -8.16 -2.07
C ILE A 52 6.02 -7.38 -0.92
N LYS A 53 5.88 -6.07 -1.11
CA LYS A 53 5.24 -5.19 -0.14
C LYS A 53 3.75 -5.06 -0.41
N VAL A 54 2.91 -5.25 0.60
CA VAL A 54 1.45 -5.20 0.48
C VAL A 54 0.88 -4.01 1.25
N TYR A 55 0.36 -3.01 0.55
CA TYR A 55 -0.27 -1.82 1.12
C TYR A 55 -1.79 -1.89 1.11
N GLY A 56 -2.40 -1.38 2.18
CA GLY A 56 -3.84 -1.29 2.28
C GLY A 56 -4.53 -2.51 2.86
N GLN A 57 -3.78 -3.34 3.59
CA GLN A 57 -4.37 -4.35 4.45
C GLN A 57 -5.03 -3.66 5.64
N THR A 58 -6.30 -3.96 5.88
CA THR A 58 -6.99 -3.55 7.10
C THR A 58 -6.45 -4.40 8.25
N VAL A 59 -6.35 -3.87 9.47
CA VAL A 59 -6.08 -4.69 10.65
C VAL A 59 -7.40 -5.15 11.27
N GLU A 60 -7.51 -6.45 11.53
CA GLU A 60 -8.63 -7.02 12.27
C GLU A 60 -8.44 -6.85 13.77
N SER A 61 -9.54 -6.55 14.47
CA SER A 61 -9.57 -6.31 15.91
C SER A 61 -8.46 -5.34 16.36
N PRO A 62 -8.41 -4.12 15.79
CA PRO A 62 -7.35 -3.17 16.08
C PRO A 62 -7.34 -2.87 17.59
N THR A 63 -6.15 -2.96 18.17
CA THR A 63 -5.88 -2.54 19.54
C THR A 63 -5.09 -1.24 19.46
N THR A 64 -5.55 -0.21 20.16
CA THR A 64 -4.80 1.04 20.30
C THR A 64 -4.23 1.12 21.70
N VAL A 65 -2.93 1.39 21.77
CA VAL A 65 -2.22 1.63 23.03
C VAL A 65 -1.60 3.02 22.99
N THR A 66 -1.59 3.67 24.14
CA THR A 66 -0.88 4.94 24.31
C THR A 66 0.47 4.67 24.93
N ILE A 67 1.53 5.10 24.27
CA ILE A 67 2.89 5.08 24.81
C ILE A 67 3.43 6.51 24.93
N ARG A 68 4.37 6.70 25.83
CA ARG A 68 4.99 8.00 26.11
C ARG A 68 6.46 8.04 25.74
N PRO A 69 7.06 9.23 25.62
CA PRO A 69 8.51 9.35 25.63
C PRO A 69 9.07 8.67 26.89
N ASN A 70 10.15 7.94 26.73
CA ASN A 70 10.88 7.29 27.82
C ASN A 70 12.33 7.70 27.73
N LEU A 71 13.01 7.82 28.90
CA LEU A 71 14.45 8.00 29.07
C LEU A 71 15.15 8.55 27.84
N ASP A 72 15.34 9.86 27.79
CA ASP A 72 16.05 10.53 26.69
C ASP A 72 17.47 9.96 26.54
N THR A 73 17.66 8.98 25.64
CA THR A 73 18.99 8.46 25.28
C THR A 73 19.53 9.10 24.01
N GLY A 74 18.77 10.04 23.43
CA GLY A 74 19.11 10.76 22.23
C GLY A 74 20.01 11.97 22.46
N THR A 75 20.17 12.76 21.40
CA THR A 75 20.75 14.10 21.48
C THR A 75 19.70 15.05 22.02
N VAL A 76 19.93 15.53 23.25
CA VAL A 76 19.16 16.61 23.87
C VAL A 76 19.71 17.93 23.35
N GLU A 77 18.95 18.59 22.50
CA GLU A 77 19.35 19.89 21.93
C GLU A 77 18.40 21.02 22.33
N TRP A 78 17.13 20.73 22.62
CA TRP A 78 16.18 21.76 23.00
C TRP A 78 16.33 22.12 24.48
N ASP A 79 16.14 23.40 24.79
CA ASP A 79 16.25 23.91 26.14
C ASP A 79 15.03 23.51 26.98
N ASN A 80 15.28 22.90 28.15
CA ASN A 80 14.26 22.82 29.19
C ASN A 80 14.21 24.14 29.97
N SER A 81 13.30 25.02 29.58
CA SER A 81 13.06 26.30 30.27
C SER A 81 11.71 26.36 31.00
N GLY A 82 10.81 25.39 30.79
CA GLY A 82 9.49 25.35 31.40
C GLY A 82 9.50 24.98 32.88
N GLY A 83 10.54 24.28 33.34
CA GLY A 83 10.77 23.92 34.73
C GLY A 83 10.56 22.44 34.98
N GLY A 84 11.54 21.78 35.61
CA GLY A 84 11.53 20.33 35.79
C GLY A 84 12.78 19.70 35.18
N THR A 85 12.63 18.51 34.60
CA THR A 85 13.69 17.83 33.83
C THR A 85 13.15 17.50 32.45
N HIS A 86 14.00 17.44 31.43
CA HIS A 86 13.59 17.30 30.02
C HIS A 86 12.52 16.21 29.82
N THR A 87 12.70 15.07 30.48
CA THR A 87 11.75 13.94 30.44
C THR A 87 10.49 14.16 31.27
N GLN A 88 10.58 14.78 32.46
CA GLN A 88 9.43 14.99 33.34
C GLN A 88 8.40 15.95 32.73
N ASP A 89 8.87 16.93 31.97
CA ASP A 89 8.01 17.94 31.40
C ASP A 89 7.21 17.34 30.23
N LEU A 90 7.78 16.38 29.49
CA LEU A 90 7.14 15.75 28.34
C LEU A 90 6.32 14.49 28.67
N ASP A 91 6.77 13.71 29.65
CA ASP A 91 6.17 12.43 30.06
C ASP A 91 5.01 12.63 31.04
N GLU A 92 3.95 13.27 30.56
CA GLU A 92 2.72 13.41 31.31
C GLU A 92 1.73 12.28 31.01
N VAL A 93 1.05 11.78 32.06
CA VAL A 93 -0.07 10.83 31.90
C VAL A 93 -1.27 11.49 31.18
N THR A 94 -1.28 12.83 31.13
CA THR A 94 -2.27 13.68 30.47
C THR A 94 -2.48 13.33 28.99
N THR A 95 -3.74 13.28 28.57
CA THR A 95 -4.13 13.12 27.15
C THR A 95 -5.13 14.19 26.74
N GLU A 96 -5.28 14.41 25.43
CA GLU A 96 -6.33 15.26 24.86
C GLU A 96 -7.71 14.89 25.46
N PRO A 97 -8.56 15.86 25.85
CA PRO A 97 -8.43 17.32 25.66
C PRO A 97 -7.76 18.07 26.84
N THR A 98 -7.19 17.37 27.82
CA THR A 98 -6.64 18.01 29.02
C THR A 98 -5.32 18.69 28.67
N ALA A 99 -5.13 19.95 29.11
CA ALA A 99 -3.87 20.66 28.93
C ALA A 99 -2.78 20.09 29.85
N GLY A 100 -1.52 20.27 29.47
CA GLY A 100 -0.36 19.93 30.29
C GLY A 100 -0.25 20.76 31.56
N ASP A 101 0.79 20.49 32.34
CA ASP A 101 1.10 21.19 33.57
C ASP A 101 1.72 22.58 33.35
N GLY A 102 2.08 22.89 32.10
CA GLY A 102 2.64 24.15 31.66
C GLY A 102 4.16 24.22 31.71
N ASN A 103 4.84 23.14 32.09
CA ASN A 103 6.25 22.93 31.82
C ASN A 103 6.43 22.61 30.32
N TYR A 104 7.63 22.81 29.78
CA TYR A 104 7.87 22.68 28.35
C TYR A 104 9.35 22.65 28.02
N ILE A 105 9.64 22.01 26.90
CA ILE A 105 10.89 22.17 26.16
C ILE A 105 10.72 23.24 25.09
N THR A 106 11.80 23.91 24.73
CA THR A 106 11.78 24.97 23.73
C THR A 106 13.04 24.97 22.89
N SER A 107 12.90 25.26 21.59
CA SER A 107 14.04 25.62 20.77
C SER A 107 13.81 26.96 20.09
N GLY A 108 14.85 27.76 20.19
CA GLY A 108 14.99 29.06 19.56
C GLY A 108 16.11 29.09 18.52
N THR A 109 16.54 27.94 18.00
CA THR A 109 17.59 27.86 16.98
C THR A 109 17.07 27.15 15.74
N ASP A 110 17.61 27.50 14.57
CA ASP A 110 17.26 26.82 13.33
C ASP A 110 17.97 25.47 13.23
N GLN A 111 17.23 24.42 12.86
CA GLN A 111 17.69 23.06 12.59
C GLN A 111 18.29 22.32 13.79
N GLU A 112 17.85 22.65 15.01
CA GLU A 112 18.13 21.82 16.19
C GLU A 112 17.16 20.63 16.27
N ASP A 113 17.75 19.45 16.45
CA ASP A 113 17.07 18.16 16.49
C ASP A 113 17.04 17.66 17.94
N ASP A 114 15.85 17.37 18.46
CA ASP A 114 15.69 16.65 19.72
C ASP A 114 15.06 15.28 19.49
N ILE A 115 15.66 14.23 20.07
CA ILE A 115 15.31 12.83 19.77
C ILE A 115 14.95 12.09 21.05
N PHE A 116 13.72 11.62 21.09
CA PHE A 116 13.14 10.91 22.23
C PHE A 116 12.98 9.43 21.90
N ASP A 117 13.49 8.57 22.79
CA ASP A 117 13.04 7.18 22.84
C ASP A 117 11.63 7.10 23.39
N THR A 118 10.99 5.95 23.20
CA THR A 118 9.61 5.73 23.63
C THR A 118 9.51 4.52 24.54
N GLU A 119 8.44 4.47 25.33
CA GLU A 119 8.14 3.29 26.13
C GLU A 119 7.93 2.07 25.22
N THR A 120 8.54 0.94 25.57
CA THR A 120 8.33 -0.31 24.84
C THR A 120 6.93 -0.84 25.13
N VAL A 121 6.20 -1.24 24.09
CA VAL A 121 4.91 -1.90 24.22
C VAL A 121 4.87 -3.26 23.54
N ALA A 122 4.51 -4.29 24.29
CA ALA A 122 4.35 -5.62 23.75
C ALA A 122 3.00 -5.76 23.02
N MET A 123 3.03 -6.03 21.72
CA MET A 123 1.82 -6.31 20.95
C MET A 123 1.16 -7.64 21.33
N GLY A 124 1.91 -8.57 21.97
CA GLY A 124 1.38 -9.82 22.52
C GLY A 124 1.51 -11.06 21.62
N GLY A 125 2.55 -11.13 20.77
CA GLY A 125 2.82 -12.28 19.90
C GLY A 125 1.79 -12.47 18.77
N GLY A 126 2.00 -13.48 17.92
CA GLY A 126 0.98 -13.95 16.95
C GLY A 126 0.88 -13.17 15.62
N GLY A 127 1.98 -12.63 15.10
CA GLY A 127 1.98 -11.99 13.77
C GLY A 127 1.28 -10.63 13.71
N LYS A 128 1.16 -9.95 14.84
CA LYS A 128 0.65 -8.59 14.90
C LYS A 128 1.63 -7.60 14.28
N VAL A 129 1.07 -6.56 13.67
CA VAL A 129 1.77 -5.48 12.99
C VAL A 129 1.15 -4.16 13.40
N VAL A 130 1.97 -3.12 13.50
CA VAL A 130 1.46 -1.75 13.68
C VAL A 130 0.93 -1.25 12.35
N ALA A 131 -0.32 -0.80 12.33
CA ALA A 131 -1.00 -0.24 11.16
C ALA A 131 -0.84 1.29 11.07
N SER A 132 -0.84 1.95 12.22
CA SER A 132 -0.68 3.39 12.30
C SER A 132 -0.10 3.82 13.63
N ILE A 133 0.66 4.91 13.59
CA ILE A 133 1.18 5.61 14.75
C ILE A 133 0.68 7.05 14.65
N THR A 134 -0.04 7.52 15.66
CA THR A 134 -0.48 8.91 15.76
C THR A 134 0.26 9.59 16.90
N LEU A 135 1.07 10.59 16.59
CA LEU A 135 1.68 11.46 17.58
C LEU A 135 0.69 12.57 17.93
N TRP A 136 0.43 12.75 19.21
CA TRP A 136 -0.31 13.87 19.78
C TRP A 136 0.67 14.77 20.52
N CYS A 137 0.64 16.06 20.25
CA CYS A 137 1.50 17.05 20.89
C CYS A 137 0.66 18.23 21.38
N TYR A 138 0.92 18.67 22.61
CA TYR A 138 0.42 19.90 23.18
C TYR A 138 1.54 20.93 23.15
N GLY A 139 1.32 22.04 22.46
CA GLY A 139 2.38 23.03 22.28
C GLY A 139 1.88 24.31 21.64
N LYS A 140 2.81 25.23 21.43
CA LYS A 140 2.58 26.51 20.75
C LYS A 140 3.83 26.97 20.01
N ARG A 141 3.71 28.05 19.26
CA ARG A 141 4.86 28.82 18.74
C ARG A 141 4.68 30.29 19.07
N SER A 142 5.78 31.05 19.11
CA SER A 142 5.70 32.49 19.39
C SER A 142 5.43 33.36 18.16
N GLY A 143 5.56 32.81 16.94
CA GLY A 143 5.26 33.51 15.69
C GLY A 143 5.20 32.60 14.47
N LEU A 144 4.96 33.18 13.28
CA LEU A 144 4.64 32.44 12.06
C LEU A 144 5.87 31.96 11.26
N LEU A 145 7.07 32.42 11.62
CA LEU A 145 8.32 32.15 10.90
C LEU A 145 9.13 31.01 11.52
N ILE A 146 8.64 30.40 12.59
CA ILE A 146 9.14 29.14 13.12
C ILE A 146 8.06 28.05 13.06
N ASN A 147 8.49 26.82 12.77
CA ASN A 147 7.68 25.61 12.85
C ASN A 147 8.47 24.52 13.55
N ALA A 148 7.77 23.53 14.09
CA ALA A 148 8.38 22.26 14.43
C ALA A 148 7.95 21.19 13.44
N LEU A 149 8.97 20.51 12.95
CA LEU A 149 8.85 19.29 12.21
C LEU A 149 8.89 18.15 13.20
N CYS A 150 8.18 17.06 12.92
CA CYS A 150 8.42 15.81 13.60
C CYS A 150 8.63 14.67 12.62
N ASP A 151 9.43 13.70 13.01
CA ASP A 151 9.60 12.44 12.29
C ASP A 151 9.59 11.30 13.32
N ILE A 152 9.29 10.08 12.87
CA ILE A 152 9.41 8.88 13.69
C ILE A 152 10.38 7.92 13.02
N LYS A 153 11.20 7.28 13.83
CA LYS A 153 12.09 6.22 13.39
C LYS A 153 11.57 4.90 13.91
N VAL A 154 11.55 3.91 13.03
CA VAL A 154 11.26 2.51 13.42
C VAL A 154 12.32 1.62 12.79
N GLY A 155 12.87 0.72 13.59
CA GLY A 155 14.08 -0.01 13.24
C GLY A 155 15.21 0.94 12.81
N SER A 156 15.62 0.87 11.54
CA SER A 156 16.77 1.64 11.01
C SER A 156 16.41 2.89 10.20
N ALA A 157 15.12 3.17 9.96
CA ALA A 157 14.70 4.21 9.03
C ALA A 157 13.73 5.23 9.66
N TRP A 158 13.92 6.50 9.30
CA TRP A 158 12.94 7.57 9.52
C TRP A 158 11.82 7.45 8.49
N LEU A 159 10.56 7.55 8.94
CA LEU A 159 9.39 7.29 8.10
C LEU A 159 8.93 8.52 7.29
N GLY A 160 9.47 9.69 7.60
CA GLY A 160 9.26 10.92 6.86
C GLY A 160 8.60 12.00 7.71
N VAL A 161 9.12 13.20 7.53
CA VAL A 161 8.74 14.41 8.27
C VAL A 161 7.26 14.75 8.10
N LYS A 162 6.62 15.07 9.22
CA LYS A 162 5.27 15.64 9.35
C LYS A 162 5.34 16.98 10.10
N TYR A 163 4.26 17.75 10.04
CA TYR A 163 4.18 19.09 10.61
C TYR A 163 3.09 19.18 11.69
N PRO A 164 3.34 18.66 12.91
CA PRO A 164 2.36 18.76 13.98
C PRO A 164 2.19 20.22 14.45
N ILE A 165 3.24 21.05 14.30
CA ILE A 165 3.32 22.40 14.86
C ILE A 165 3.11 23.50 13.82
N SER A 166 3.09 23.21 12.51
CA SER A 166 2.86 24.27 11.51
C SER A 166 1.48 24.95 11.64
N GLU A 167 0.55 24.28 12.32
CA GLU A 167 -0.79 24.75 12.65
C GLU A 167 -0.96 25.27 14.09
N PHE A 168 0.13 25.31 14.88
CA PHE A 168 0.08 26.03 16.16
C PHE A 168 0.03 27.54 15.91
N ASP A 169 -0.63 28.26 16.81
CA ASP A 169 -0.61 29.71 16.89
C ASP A 169 0.09 30.13 18.19
N ASN A 170 -0.14 31.36 18.63
CA ASN A 170 0.47 31.90 19.86
C ASN A 170 -0.19 31.39 21.15
N ALA A 171 -1.09 30.41 21.07
CA ALA A 171 -1.72 29.74 22.20
C ALA A 171 -1.43 28.22 22.19
N TYR A 172 -1.47 27.62 23.38
CA TYR A 172 -1.28 26.18 23.53
C TYR A 172 -2.50 25.41 23.05
N HIS A 173 -2.29 24.49 22.12
CA HIS A 173 -3.32 23.63 21.56
C HIS A 173 -2.82 22.20 21.37
N TRP A 174 -3.76 21.26 21.33
CA TRP A 174 -3.49 19.91 20.88
C TRP A 174 -3.44 19.85 19.35
N ARG A 175 -2.44 19.14 18.83
CA ARG A 175 -2.36 18.74 17.41
C ARG A 175 -1.93 17.30 17.33
N SER A 176 -2.24 16.67 16.20
CA SER A 176 -1.78 15.33 15.92
C SER A 176 -1.39 15.15 14.47
N VAL A 177 -0.48 14.21 14.27
CA VAL A 177 -0.06 13.73 12.96
C VAL A 177 -0.04 12.22 12.98
N THR A 178 -0.40 11.61 11.84
CA THR A 178 -0.48 10.16 11.72
C THR A 178 0.44 9.68 10.61
N TRP A 179 1.21 8.65 10.93
CA TRP A 179 1.81 7.75 9.95
C TRP A 179 0.91 6.53 9.87
N ASP A 180 0.32 6.29 8.71
CA ASP A 180 -0.62 5.20 8.45
C ASP A 180 -0.05 4.23 7.42
N THR A 181 -0.82 3.17 7.11
CA THR A 181 -0.43 2.11 6.18
C THR A 181 0.91 1.45 6.53
N LEU A 182 1.24 1.44 7.82
CA LEU A 182 2.46 0.88 8.37
C LEU A 182 2.38 -0.65 8.38
N SER A 183 3.57 -1.28 8.31
CA SER A 183 3.79 -2.71 8.45
C SER A 183 5.03 -2.92 9.30
N ILE A 184 4.93 -2.56 10.58
CA ILE A 184 6.05 -2.52 11.52
C ILE A 184 5.95 -3.74 12.43
N SER A 185 7.06 -4.46 12.57
CA SER A 185 7.17 -5.62 13.43
C SER A 185 7.33 -5.24 14.91
N GLN A 186 7.25 -6.20 15.83
CA GLN A 186 7.56 -5.94 17.24
C GLN A 186 8.98 -5.41 17.41
N THR A 187 9.95 -6.02 16.73
CA THR A 187 11.36 -5.60 16.82
C THR A 187 11.55 -4.16 16.37
N ASP A 188 10.92 -3.76 15.28
CA ASP A 188 11.03 -2.38 14.77
C ASP A 188 10.31 -1.37 15.70
N LEU A 189 9.23 -1.81 16.37
CA LEU A 189 8.50 -1.01 17.34
C LEU A 189 9.28 -0.82 18.64
N ASP A 190 10.06 -1.82 19.06
CA ASP A 190 10.91 -1.74 20.25
C ASP A 190 12.01 -0.66 20.08
N ASP A 191 12.37 -0.33 18.84
CA ASP A 191 13.33 0.72 18.47
C ASP A 191 12.66 2.06 18.07
N LEU A 192 11.40 2.29 18.46
CA LEU A 192 10.65 3.49 18.08
C LEU A 192 11.21 4.75 18.76
N GLN A 193 11.63 5.72 17.93
CA GLN A 193 12.07 7.05 18.36
C GLN A 193 11.22 8.14 17.71
N VAL A 194 11.06 9.27 18.40
CA VAL A 194 10.43 10.49 17.90
C VAL A 194 11.48 11.57 17.79
N LYS A 195 11.51 12.30 16.69
CA LYS A 195 12.36 13.46 16.51
C LYS A 195 11.54 14.71 16.34
N PHE A 196 11.89 15.78 17.04
CA PHE A 196 11.43 17.13 16.77
C PHE A 196 12.57 17.95 16.17
N THR A 197 12.29 18.70 15.11
CA THR A 197 13.25 19.63 14.49
C THR A 197 12.63 21.02 14.46
N ALA A 198 13.31 22.00 15.05
CA ALA A 198 12.91 23.40 14.94
C ALA A 198 13.36 23.93 13.58
N LEU A 199 12.43 24.40 12.75
CA LEU A 199 12.74 25.02 11.46
C LEU A 199 12.35 26.50 11.52
N ARG A 200 13.34 27.37 11.47
CA ARG A 200 13.18 28.82 11.53
C ARG A 200 13.62 29.44 10.22
N VAL A 201 12.72 30.23 9.62
CA VAL A 201 13.05 30.97 8.39
C VAL A 201 13.86 32.22 8.73
N PHE A 202 13.41 33.03 9.70
CA PHE A 202 14.08 34.22 10.23
C PHE A 202 13.56 34.57 11.64
N GLY A 203 14.33 35.32 12.45
CA GLY A 203 13.83 35.98 13.67
C GLY A 203 14.30 35.35 15.00
N THR A 204 13.61 35.69 16.08
CA THR A 204 13.85 35.24 17.47
C THR A 204 12.62 34.51 18.03
N GLU A 205 11.88 33.82 17.15
CA GLU A 205 10.64 33.14 17.51
C GLU A 205 10.92 31.70 17.92
N ASP A 206 10.45 31.26 19.07
CA ASP A 206 10.64 29.90 19.58
C ASP A 206 9.39 29.02 19.40
N VAL A 207 9.62 27.70 19.41
CA VAL A 207 8.60 26.66 19.55
C VAL A 207 8.63 26.15 20.98
N TYR A 208 7.45 25.78 21.49
CA TYR A 208 7.29 25.22 22.82
C TYR A 208 6.49 23.92 22.72
N VAL A 209 7.04 22.84 23.28
CA VAL A 209 6.35 21.56 23.42
C VAL A 209 6.20 21.32 24.91
N ASP A 210 4.94 21.29 25.35
CA ASP A 210 4.57 21.03 26.75
C ASP A 210 4.64 19.53 26.98
N LEU A 211 3.81 18.74 26.29
CA LEU A 211 3.85 17.29 26.34
C LEU A 211 3.50 16.63 25.02
N PHE A 212 3.85 15.34 24.88
CA PHE A 212 3.41 14.53 23.75
C PHE A 212 3.25 13.05 24.12
N TYR A 213 2.43 12.35 23.35
CA TYR A 213 2.28 10.90 23.44
C TYR A 213 1.99 10.30 22.07
N LEU A 214 2.14 8.99 21.95
CA LEU A 214 1.86 8.24 20.73
C LEU A 214 0.71 7.27 20.97
N ASN A 215 -0.28 7.30 20.08
CA ASN A 215 -1.26 6.24 19.95
C ASN A 215 -0.80 5.27 18.86
N ILE A 216 -0.45 4.05 19.26
CA ILE A 216 -0.08 2.97 18.35
C ILE A 216 -1.29 2.09 18.16
N THR A 217 -1.78 1.99 16.91
CA THR A 217 -2.82 1.05 16.54
C THR A 217 -2.17 -0.15 15.84
N TYR A 218 -2.31 -1.31 16.47
CA TYR A 218 -1.79 -2.57 15.96
C TYR A 218 -2.84 -3.68 16.00
N GLY A 219 -2.57 -4.77 15.30
CA GLY A 219 -3.37 -5.97 15.36
C GLY A 219 -2.89 -6.95 14.33
N VAL A 220 -3.71 -7.95 13.98
CA VAL A 220 -3.37 -8.88 12.91
C VAL A 220 -3.93 -8.29 11.62
N TYR A 221 -3.14 -8.26 10.54
CA TYR A 221 -3.73 -7.91 9.25
C TYR A 221 -4.93 -8.82 8.99
N ALA A 222 -6.02 -8.24 8.51
CA ALA A 222 -7.12 -8.97 7.92
C ALA A 222 -6.48 -9.97 6.96
N PRO A 223 -6.59 -11.28 7.26
CA PRO A 223 -5.89 -12.26 6.48
C PRO A 223 -6.35 -12.07 5.04
N LEU A 224 -5.40 -12.11 4.10
CA LEU A 224 -5.74 -12.32 2.70
C LEU A 224 -6.31 -13.75 2.66
N ASN A 225 -7.59 -13.87 3.00
CA ASN A 225 -8.24 -15.11 3.43
C ASN A 225 -9.04 -15.73 2.30
N LYS A 226 -9.11 -15.08 1.14
CA LYS A 226 -9.78 -15.67 0.00
C LYS A 226 -8.99 -16.89 -0.42
N TYR A 227 -9.64 -18.03 -0.32
CA TYR A 227 -9.01 -19.30 -0.54
C TYR A 227 -8.68 -19.47 -2.02
N MET A 228 -7.41 -19.72 -2.34
CA MET A 228 -7.01 -20.08 -3.71
C MET A 228 -6.75 -21.58 -3.79
N ALA A 229 -7.77 -22.34 -4.19
CA ALA A 229 -7.55 -23.72 -4.63
C ALA A 229 -7.13 -23.73 -6.11
N ARG A 230 -5.92 -23.27 -6.42
CA ARG A 230 -5.35 -23.32 -7.77
C ARG A 230 -4.01 -24.04 -7.81
N GLU A 231 -3.89 -24.96 -8.75
CA GLU A 231 -2.63 -25.59 -9.09
C GLU A 231 -1.78 -24.63 -9.93
N PHE A 232 -0.61 -24.24 -9.43
CA PHE A 232 0.36 -23.39 -10.13
C PHE A 232 1.58 -24.19 -10.61
N LYS A 233 1.38 -25.45 -11.03
CA LYS A 233 2.49 -26.30 -11.52
C LYS A 233 3.08 -25.70 -12.80
N GLY A 234 4.39 -25.41 -12.78
CA GLY A 234 5.11 -24.78 -13.90
C GLY A 234 4.73 -23.32 -14.20
N ALA A 235 4.01 -22.65 -13.29
CA ALA A 235 3.64 -21.24 -13.44
C ALA A 235 4.81 -20.32 -13.05
N TYR A 236 5.02 -19.23 -13.80
CA TYR A 236 5.95 -18.18 -13.38
C TYR A 236 5.37 -17.46 -12.16
N CYS A 237 6.23 -17.02 -11.22
CA CYS A 237 5.89 -16.33 -9.96
C CYS A 237 4.83 -15.20 -10.10
N MET A 238 4.73 -14.59 -11.29
CA MET A 238 3.76 -13.53 -11.60
C MET A 238 2.32 -14.01 -11.84
N GLU A 239 2.09 -15.28 -12.21
CA GLU A 239 0.75 -15.81 -12.41
C GLU A 239 -0.03 -15.98 -11.09
N PRO A 240 0.54 -16.59 -10.03
CA PRO A 240 -0.07 -16.59 -8.71
C PRO A 240 -0.35 -15.18 -8.20
N LEU A 241 0.62 -14.26 -8.31
CA LEU A 241 0.45 -12.87 -7.87
C LEU A 241 -0.75 -12.17 -8.55
N LYS A 242 -0.88 -12.34 -9.88
CA LYS A 242 -2.03 -11.80 -10.63
C LYS A 242 -3.35 -12.42 -10.20
N ALA A 243 -3.37 -13.69 -9.81
CA ALA A 243 -4.56 -14.36 -9.30
C ALA A 243 -4.95 -13.79 -7.94
N VAL A 244 -3.99 -13.63 -7.02
CA VAL A 244 -4.21 -12.98 -5.71
C VAL A 244 -4.76 -11.57 -5.89
N CYS A 245 -4.12 -10.76 -6.74
CA CYS A 245 -4.57 -9.39 -7.00
C CYS A 245 -6.01 -9.33 -7.52
N LYS A 246 -6.42 -10.29 -8.36
CA LYS A 246 -7.81 -10.36 -8.83
C LYS A 246 -8.75 -10.72 -7.69
N LEU A 247 -8.48 -11.80 -6.96
CA LEU A 247 -9.38 -12.25 -5.91
C LEU A 247 -9.53 -11.19 -4.81
N GLU A 248 -8.41 -10.62 -4.40
CA GLU A 248 -8.35 -9.66 -3.29
C GLU A 248 -8.62 -8.22 -3.73
N GLY A 249 -8.77 -7.92 -5.03
CA GLY A 249 -8.99 -6.56 -5.51
C GLY A 249 -7.79 -5.63 -5.30
N TYR A 250 -6.57 -6.16 -5.36
CA TYR A 250 -5.33 -5.40 -5.35
C TYR A 250 -4.85 -5.08 -6.77
N HIS A 251 -4.00 -4.08 -6.86
CA HIS A 251 -3.13 -3.83 -7.99
C HIS A 251 -1.71 -4.23 -7.63
N TRP A 252 -0.87 -4.46 -8.62
CA TRP A 252 0.56 -4.58 -8.39
C TRP A 252 1.34 -3.73 -9.41
N TYR A 253 2.53 -3.27 -8.99
CA TYR A 253 3.50 -2.61 -9.85
C TYR A 253 4.93 -2.94 -9.41
N GLU A 254 5.88 -2.72 -10.30
CA GLU A 254 7.31 -2.89 -10.04
C GLU A 254 7.90 -1.56 -9.58
N ASP A 255 8.42 -1.53 -8.35
CA ASP A 255 9.15 -0.41 -7.77
C ASP A 255 10.65 -0.62 -8.05
N TYR A 256 11.08 -0.18 -9.23
CA TYR A 256 12.46 -0.35 -9.69
C TYR A 256 13.48 0.42 -8.85
N ILE A 257 13.06 1.47 -8.13
CA ILE A 257 13.98 2.28 -7.31
C ILE A 257 14.38 1.48 -6.08
N ASN A 258 13.41 0.82 -5.45
CA ASN A 258 13.64 0.01 -4.25
C ASN A 258 13.82 -1.48 -4.55
N ASN A 259 13.88 -1.87 -5.83
CA ASN A 259 14.01 -3.25 -6.30
C ASN A 259 13.01 -4.22 -5.66
N ARG A 260 11.73 -3.87 -5.67
CA ARG A 260 10.64 -4.66 -5.05
C ARG A 260 9.37 -4.66 -5.90
N ILE A 261 8.48 -5.60 -5.62
CA ILE A 261 7.11 -5.59 -6.14
C ILE A 261 6.20 -5.00 -5.06
N VAL A 262 5.29 -4.12 -5.49
CA VAL A 262 4.31 -3.51 -4.60
C VAL A 262 2.92 -3.97 -4.98
N MET A 263 2.20 -4.55 -4.03
CA MET A 263 0.76 -4.78 -4.09
C MET A 263 0.03 -3.68 -3.34
N ILE A 264 -1.02 -3.10 -3.92
CA ILE A 264 -1.69 -1.93 -3.35
C ILE A 264 -3.18 -1.91 -3.68
N LYS A 265 -4.01 -1.55 -2.70
CA LYS A 265 -5.42 -1.24 -2.94
C LYS A 265 -5.56 0.12 -3.66
N PRO A 266 -6.57 0.32 -4.52
CA PRO A 266 -6.78 1.59 -5.22
C PRO A 266 -6.86 2.83 -4.33
N ALA A 267 -7.38 2.71 -3.11
CA ALA A 267 -7.53 3.83 -2.18
C ALA A 267 -6.22 4.27 -1.51
N ASN A 268 -5.16 3.46 -1.59
CA ASN A 268 -3.95 3.63 -0.77
C ASN A 268 -2.73 4.03 -1.58
N PHE A 269 -2.88 4.41 -2.86
CA PHE A 269 -1.78 4.95 -3.63
C PHE A 269 -1.25 6.24 -2.95
N PRO A 270 0.05 6.34 -2.67
CA PRO A 270 0.63 7.55 -2.06
C PRO A 270 0.51 8.74 -3.02
N ASP A 271 0.27 9.93 -2.48
CA ASP A 271 0.28 11.17 -3.27
C ASP A 271 1.72 11.58 -3.61
N SER A 272 1.96 11.95 -4.86
CA SER A 272 3.24 12.53 -5.29
C SER A 272 3.42 13.98 -4.84
N GLY A 273 2.34 14.68 -4.49
CA GLY A 273 2.34 16.12 -4.25
C GLY A 273 2.56 16.96 -5.51
N ILE A 274 2.62 16.33 -6.69
CA ILE A 274 2.84 17.00 -7.98
C ILE A 274 1.50 17.27 -8.64
N THR A 275 1.31 18.52 -9.06
CA THR A 275 0.16 18.95 -9.87
C THR A 275 0.62 19.22 -11.30
N LEU A 276 0.01 18.53 -12.25
CA LEU A 276 0.24 18.70 -13.68
C LEU A 276 -0.90 19.49 -14.32
N THR A 277 -0.54 20.56 -15.01
CA THR A 277 -1.45 21.46 -15.71
C THR A 277 -1.17 21.48 -17.22
N GLU A 278 -1.98 22.19 -18.00
CA GLU A 278 -1.77 22.34 -19.45
C GLU A 278 -0.38 22.89 -19.82
N ALA A 279 0.27 23.62 -18.91
CA ALA A 279 1.63 24.10 -19.11
C ALA A 279 2.66 22.96 -19.17
N ASP A 280 2.41 21.86 -18.47
CA ASP A 280 3.35 20.77 -18.18
C ASP A 280 3.37 19.66 -19.25
N TYR A 281 2.38 19.61 -20.13
CA TYR A 281 2.25 18.55 -21.13
C TYR A 281 1.96 19.09 -22.54
N GLY A 282 2.24 18.26 -23.55
CA GLY A 282 1.99 18.56 -24.96
C GLY A 282 0.53 18.30 -25.37
N HIS A 283 0.07 18.93 -26.45
CA HIS A 283 -1.31 18.78 -26.93
C HIS A 283 -1.68 17.38 -27.43
N ASP A 284 -0.70 16.50 -27.64
CA ASP A 284 -0.88 15.11 -28.13
C ASP A 284 -1.29 14.10 -27.04
N TRP A 285 -2.02 14.55 -26.02
CA TRP A 285 -2.51 13.67 -24.96
C TRP A 285 -3.72 12.86 -25.41
N VAL A 286 -3.90 11.67 -24.83
CA VAL A 286 -5.03 10.78 -25.11
C VAL A 286 -5.77 10.49 -23.82
N TYR A 287 -7.10 10.59 -23.86
CA TYR A 287 -7.99 10.26 -22.76
C TYR A 287 -9.12 9.36 -23.25
N GLU A 288 -9.33 8.27 -22.54
CA GLU A 288 -10.45 7.37 -22.77
C GLU A 288 -11.21 7.20 -21.45
N ASP A 289 -12.39 7.81 -21.40
CA ASP A 289 -13.28 7.84 -20.23
C ASP A 289 -14.05 6.54 -20.04
N GLU A 290 -14.37 5.90 -21.17
CA GLU A 290 -15.28 4.76 -21.22
C GLU A 290 -14.55 3.43 -21.12
N CYS A 291 -13.25 3.45 -20.81
CA CYS A 291 -12.52 2.21 -20.75
C CYS A 291 -13.00 1.38 -19.56
N ASN A 292 -13.35 0.13 -19.83
CA ASN A 292 -13.95 -0.76 -18.83
C ASN A 292 -15.31 -0.28 -18.27
N GLN A 293 -16.16 0.42 -19.04
CA GLN A 293 -17.59 0.57 -18.72
C GLN A 293 -18.31 -0.79 -18.75
N VAL A 294 -18.12 -1.58 -17.69
CA VAL A 294 -18.69 -2.91 -17.55
C VAL A 294 -19.91 -2.78 -16.65
N LYS A 295 -21.09 -3.04 -17.20
CA LYS A 295 -22.35 -3.01 -16.45
C LYS A 295 -22.51 -4.19 -15.51
N SER A 296 -21.97 -5.34 -15.89
CA SER A 296 -22.10 -6.54 -15.06
C SER A 296 -20.88 -7.44 -15.10
N PHE A 297 -20.58 -8.03 -13.95
CA PHE A 297 -19.52 -9.01 -13.80
C PHE A 297 -20.12 -10.33 -13.33
N PHE A 298 -19.81 -11.40 -14.05
CA PHE A 298 -20.31 -12.75 -13.78
C PHE A 298 -19.18 -13.61 -13.22
N VAL A 299 -19.47 -14.40 -12.18
CA VAL A 299 -18.53 -15.38 -11.64
C VAL A 299 -19.19 -16.75 -11.72
N PHE A 300 -18.51 -17.68 -12.40
CA PHE A 300 -18.89 -19.08 -12.50
C PHE A 300 -17.89 -19.89 -11.68
N GLY A 301 -18.38 -20.54 -10.62
CA GLY A 301 -17.59 -21.41 -9.76
C GLY A 301 -17.65 -22.88 -10.20
N LYS A 302 -17.53 -23.80 -9.24
CA LYS A 302 -17.65 -25.24 -9.46
C LYS A 302 -18.98 -25.60 -10.13
N SER A 303 -18.89 -26.20 -11.31
CA SER A 303 -20.05 -26.49 -12.17
C SER A 303 -21.00 -27.52 -11.56
N GLU A 304 -20.46 -28.54 -10.89
CA GLU A 304 -21.23 -29.59 -10.19
C GLU A 304 -22.17 -29.02 -9.12
N ASP A 305 -21.74 -27.97 -8.45
CA ASP A 305 -22.46 -27.32 -7.35
C ASP A 305 -23.29 -26.12 -7.85
N ALA A 306 -23.35 -25.90 -9.17
CA ALA A 306 -24.05 -24.80 -9.84
C ALA A 306 -23.70 -23.41 -9.26
N ILE A 307 -22.44 -23.21 -8.89
CA ILE A 307 -21.98 -21.97 -8.26
C ILE A 307 -21.97 -20.85 -9.30
N PHE A 308 -22.78 -19.82 -9.07
CA PHE A 308 -22.90 -18.66 -9.92
C PHE A 308 -23.24 -17.41 -9.11
N ALA A 309 -22.60 -16.30 -9.46
CA ALA A 309 -22.91 -14.99 -8.90
C ALA A 309 -22.79 -13.88 -9.95
N LYS A 310 -23.46 -12.75 -9.68
CA LYS A 310 -23.52 -11.60 -10.59
C LYS A 310 -23.52 -10.29 -9.81
N ALA A 311 -22.59 -9.42 -10.16
CA ALA A 311 -22.60 -8.02 -9.73
C ALA A 311 -23.12 -7.13 -10.88
N VAL A 312 -23.88 -6.08 -10.55
CA VAL A 312 -24.45 -5.14 -11.54
C VAL A 312 -24.25 -3.69 -11.09
N ASP A 313 -23.71 -2.87 -11.99
CA ASP A 313 -23.64 -1.43 -11.83
C ASP A 313 -24.78 -0.79 -12.65
N ASN A 314 -25.80 -0.32 -11.95
CA ASN A 314 -26.97 0.30 -12.58
C ASN A 314 -26.70 1.73 -13.08
N THR A 315 -25.54 2.32 -12.76
CA THR A 315 -25.14 3.65 -13.24
C THR A 315 -24.53 3.62 -14.64
N VAL A 316 -24.15 2.43 -15.14
CA VAL A 316 -23.60 2.24 -16.48
C VAL A 316 -24.73 1.88 -17.45
N GLU A 317 -24.96 2.73 -18.46
CA GLU A 317 -26.02 2.53 -19.45
C GLU A 317 -25.69 1.44 -20.48
N GLY A 318 -24.40 1.14 -20.70
CA GLY A 318 -23.93 0.15 -21.67
C GLY A 318 -24.25 -1.32 -21.34
N TYR A 319 -24.08 -2.23 -22.31
CA TYR A 319 -24.37 -3.67 -22.15
C TYR A 319 -23.13 -4.54 -21.98
N ILE A 320 -21.95 -3.95 -21.82
CA ILE A 320 -20.71 -4.71 -21.72
C ILE A 320 -20.71 -5.51 -20.42
N SER A 321 -20.44 -6.79 -20.53
CA SER A 321 -20.24 -7.69 -19.41
C SER A 321 -18.85 -8.34 -19.45
N LYS A 322 -18.41 -8.78 -18.28
CA LYS A 322 -17.20 -9.59 -18.10
C LYS A 322 -17.53 -10.82 -17.29
N GLN A 323 -16.74 -11.88 -17.45
CA GLN A 323 -16.90 -13.10 -16.70
C GLN A 323 -15.57 -13.64 -16.19
N LEU A 324 -15.62 -14.28 -15.03
CA LEU A 324 -14.59 -15.14 -14.48
C LEU A 324 -15.16 -16.55 -14.36
N ILE A 325 -14.40 -17.54 -14.84
CA ILE A 325 -14.70 -18.96 -14.64
C ILE A 325 -13.58 -19.52 -13.79
N ASP A 326 -13.92 -20.04 -12.61
CA ASP A 326 -12.96 -20.57 -11.65
C ASP A 326 -13.59 -21.72 -10.84
N GLU A 327 -13.35 -22.95 -11.26
CA GLU A 327 -13.97 -24.14 -10.64
C GLU A 327 -13.51 -24.38 -9.19
N SER A 328 -12.49 -23.66 -8.73
CA SER A 328 -12.04 -23.66 -7.33
C SER A 328 -13.02 -22.99 -6.37
N ILE A 329 -13.95 -22.16 -6.89
CA ILE A 329 -14.93 -21.46 -6.07
C ILE A 329 -16.09 -22.42 -5.78
N THR A 330 -16.19 -22.87 -4.52
CA THR A 330 -17.11 -23.93 -4.10
C THR A 330 -18.38 -23.44 -3.42
N ASN A 331 -18.52 -22.14 -3.16
CA ASN A 331 -19.72 -21.57 -2.56
C ASN A 331 -20.15 -20.25 -3.23
N VAL A 332 -21.44 -19.93 -3.12
CA VAL A 332 -22.05 -18.77 -3.78
C VAL A 332 -21.65 -17.44 -3.13
N ALA A 333 -21.37 -17.44 -1.81
CA ALA A 333 -20.98 -16.21 -1.10
C ALA A 333 -19.63 -15.69 -1.60
N ASP A 334 -18.62 -16.56 -1.70
CA ASP A 334 -17.31 -16.21 -2.26
C ASP A 334 -17.42 -15.77 -3.72
N ALA A 335 -18.26 -16.45 -4.51
CA ALA A 335 -18.51 -16.07 -5.90
C ALA A 335 -19.09 -14.65 -5.99
N GLN A 336 -20.01 -14.29 -5.08
CA GLN A 336 -20.62 -12.97 -5.01
C GLN A 336 -19.60 -11.91 -4.57
N ASP A 337 -18.84 -12.18 -3.52
CA ASP A 337 -17.78 -11.28 -3.05
C ASP A 337 -16.73 -11.01 -4.14
N ILE A 338 -16.37 -12.04 -4.91
CA ILE A 338 -15.47 -11.89 -6.07
C ILE A 338 -16.14 -11.06 -7.17
N ALA A 339 -17.42 -11.30 -7.48
CA ALA A 339 -18.15 -10.55 -8.50
C ALA A 339 -18.21 -9.05 -8.16
N ASP A 340 -18.54 -8.72 -6.91
CA ASP A 340 -18.62 -7.35 -6.41
C ASP A 340 -17.23 -6.69 -6.37
N THR A 341 -16.22 -7.41 -5.88
CA THR A 341 -14.83 -6.94 -5.87
C THR A 341 -14.34 -6.64 -7.30
N GLN A 342 -14.62 -7.52 -8.26
CA GLN A 342 -14.20 -7.35 -9.64
C GLN A 342 -14.93 -6.21 -10.34
N LEU A 343 -16.24 -6.07 -10.09
CA LEU A 343 -17.00 -4.96 -10.65
C LEU A 343 -16.51 -3.61 -10.08
N ALA A 344 -16.32 -3.53 -8.76
CA ALA A 344 -15.75 -2.34 -8.12
C ALA A 344 -14.35 -2.00 -8.67
N LEU A 345 -13.51 -3.02 -8.88
CA LEU A 345 -12.19 -2.88 -9.49
C LEU A 345 -12.25 -2.38 -10.94
N LEU A 346 -13.21 -2.84 -11.74
CA LEU A 346 -13.38 -2.34 -13.12
C LEU A 346 -13.90 -0.91 -13.13
N ASN A 347 -14.75 -0.56 -12.16
CA ASN A 347 -15.26 0.79 -11.98
C ASN A 347 -14.19 1.79 -11.56
N SER A 348 -13.19 1.37 -10.76
CA SER A 348 -12.03 2.22 -10.45
C SER A 348 -11.03 2.32 -11.62
N LYS A 349 -11.13 1.44 -12.63
CA LYS A 349 -10.29 1.39 -13.84
C LYS A 349 -10.85 2.14 -15.05
N ARG A 350 -11.56 3.25 -14.82
CA ARG A 350 -12.34 3.96 -15.86
C ARG A 350 -11.57 4.98 -16.70
N PRO A 351 -10.68 5.83 -16.16
CA PRO A 351 -9.87 6.69 -17.01
C PRO A 351 -8.55 6.00 -17.35
N SER A 352 -8.20 6.07 -18.63
CA SER A 352 -6.85 5.78 -19.12
C SER A 352 -6.34 7.00 -19.84
N ILE A 353 -5.27 7.58 -19.30
CA ILE A 353 -4.71 8.84 -19.75
C ILE A 353 -3.29 8.58 -20.22
N LYS A 354 -2.95 8.98 -21.44
CA LYS A 354 -1.57 9.01 -21.95
C LYS A 354 -1.15 10.46 -22.13
N LEU A 355 -0.15 10.88 -21.37
CA LEU A 355 0.24 12.28 -21.27
C LEU A 355 1.74 12.45 -21.64
N PRO A 356 2.06 13.05 -22.79
CA PRO A 356 3.44 13.41 -23.12
C PRO A 356 3.82 14.69 -22.36
N LEU A 357 4.78 14.58 -21.43
CA LEU A 357 5.25 15.70 -20.62
C LEU A 357 6.26 16.56 -21.36
N LYS A 358 6.29 17.85 -21.04
CA LYS A 358 7.33 18.79 -21.46
C LYS A 358 8.47 18.72 -20.44
N GLY A 359 9.56 18.04 -20.80
CA GLY A 359 10.73 17.88 -19.96
C GLY A 359 10.73 16.61 -19.10
N VAL A 360 11.57 16.62 -18.06
CA VAL A 360 11.78 15.47 -17.16
C VAL A 360 11.39 15.87 -15.75
N TYR A 361 10.40 15.15 -15.21
CA TYR A 361 10.01 15.24 -13.81
C TYR A 361 10.65 14.04 -13.11
N ALA A 362 11.74 14.28 -12.39
CA ALA A 362 12.51 13.22 -11.73
C ALA A 362 11.70 12.55 -10.61
N ASP A 363 10.84 13.32 -9.95
CA ASP A 363 10.04 12.91 -8.79
C ASP A 363 8.80 12.10 -9.17
N LEU A 364 8.41 12.06 -10.45
CA LEU A 364 7.33 11.19 -10.92
C LEU A 364 7.79 9.73 -10.93
N GLN A 365 7.05 8.89 -10.23
CA GLN A 365 7.30 7.45 -10.09
C GLN A 365 6.06 6.66 -10.50
N VAL A 366 6.23 5.36 -10.76
CA VAL A 366 5.09 4.45 -10.95
C VAL A 366 4.53 4.13 -9.56
N GLY A 367 3.20 4.10 -9.44
CA GLY A 367 2.53 3.74 -8.20
C GLY A 367 2.34 4.91 -7.23
N VAL A 368 2.38 6.15 -7.71
CA VAL A 368 1.98 7.35 -6.96
C VAL A 368 0.77 8.02 -7.65
N LEU A 369 -0.06 8.74 -6.89
CA LEU A 369 -1.10 9.62 -7.41
C LEU A 369 -0.48 10.94 -7.87
N VAL A 370 -0.95 11.46 -9.00
CA VAL A 370 -0.62 12.79 -9.50
C VAL A 370 -1.90 13.59 -9.68
N SER A 371 -1.92 14.84 -9.23
CA SER A 371 -3.05 15.74 -9.52
C SER A 371 -2.95 16.19 -10.97
N LEU A 372 -4.02 16.04 -11.73
CA LEU A 372 -4.05 16.37 -13.14
C LEU A 372 -5.22 17.28 -13.46
N THR A 373 -4.92 18.47 -13.97
CA THR A 373 -5.89 19.39 -14.55
C THR A 373 -5.78 19.32 -16.07
N LEU A 374 -6.73 18.66 -16.72
CA LEU A 374 -6.77 18.59 -18.18
C LEU A 374 -7.40 19.84 -18.78
N ALA A 375 -6.85 20.29 -19.92
CA ALA A 375 -7.36 21.44 -20.68
C ALA A 375 -8.81 21.27 -21.18
N ARG A 376 -9.35 20.04 -21.18
CA ARG A 376 -10.72 19.77 -21.58
C ARG A 376 -11.68 20.10 -20.43
N PRO A 377 -12.64 21.04 -20.61
CA PRO A 377 -13.53 21.49 -19.52
C PRO A 377 -14.39 20.40 -18.87
N THR A 378 -14.55 19.25 -19.54
CA THR A 378 -15.38 18.14 -19.06
C THR A 378 -14.64 17.18 -18.14
N VAL A 379 -13.32 17.34 -17.95
CA VAL A 379 -12.56 16.51 -17.01
C VAL A 379 -12.14 17.42 -15.86
N ALA A 380 -12.76 17.22 -14.70
CA ALA A 380 -12.40 17.93 -13.48
C ALA A 380 -10.97 17.57 -13.06
N GLU A 381 -10.33 18.48 -12.30
CA GLU A 381 -9.10 18.15 -11.61
C GLU A 381 -9.33 16.94 -10.68
N ALA A 382 -8.46 15.95 -10.79
CA ALA A 382 -8.53 14.74 -9.99
C ALA A 382 -7.15 14.10 -9.83
N LEU A 383 -7.04 13.25 -8.81
CA LEU A 383 -5.86 12.43 -8.56
C LEU A 383 -5.93 11.15 -9.39
N TYR A 384 -4.86 10.88 -10.14
CA TYR A 384 -4.74 9.66 -10.94
C TYR A 384 -3.46 8.90 -10.61
N PRO A 385 -3.51 7.57 -10.40
CA PRO A 385 -2.31 6.78 -10.20
C PRO A 385 -1.51 6.68 -11.51
N ILE A 386 -0.20 6.84 -11.41
CA ILE A 386 0.73 6.61 -12.53
C ILE A 386 1.01 5.12 -12.61
N ARG A 387 0.60 4.48 -13.70
CA ARG A 387 0.80 3.03 -13.91
C ARG A 387 1.98 2.69 -14.81
N LYS A 388 2.46 3.66 -15.59
CA LYS A 388 3.61 3.47 -16.48
C LYS A 388 4.27 4.81 -16.78
N ILE A 389 5.59 4.79 -16.87
CA ILE A 389 6.40 5.91 -17.37
C ILE A 389 7.28 5.38 -18.50
N GLU A 390 7.23 6.02 -19.66
CA GLU A 390 8.14 5.78 -20.78
C GLU A 390 9.08 6.96 -20.91
N ARG A 391 10.39 6.72 -20.80
CA ARG A 391 11.43 7.71 -21.06
C ARG A 391 12.21 7.27 -22.29
N SER A 392 12.31 8.14 -23.29
CA SER A 392 13.06 7.87 -24.52
C SER A 392 13.88 9.09 -24.92
N LYS A 393 15.09 8.87 -25.46
CA LYS A 393 15.96 9.95 -25.93
C LYS A 393 15.66 10.23 -27.41
N PHE A 394 15.29 11.45 -27.75
CA PHE A 394 15.07 11.87 -29.13
C PHE A 394 15.72 13.24 -29.35
N GLY A 395 16.67 13.33 -30.28
CA GLY A 395 17.28 14.62 -30.65
C GLY A 395 18.06 15.35 -29.55
N GLY A 396 18.49 14.67 -28.49
CA GLY A 396 19.22 15.27 -27.36
C GLY A 396 18.35 15.56 -26.14
N GLU A 397 17.03 15.60 -26.30
CA GLU A 397 16.06 15.76 -25.22
C GLU A 397 15.51 14.40 -24.77
N ILE A 398 15.08 14.32 -23.50
CA ILE A 398 14.39 13.15 -22.95
C ILE A 398 12.89 13.41 -23.09
N LYS A 399 12.22 12.60 -23.90
CA LYS A 399 10.78 12.57 -24.01
C LYS A 399 10.22 11.65 -22.91
N THR A 400 9.41 12.23 -22.03
CA THR A 400 8.71 11.50 -20.97
C THR A 400 7.23 11.37 -21.34
N ILE A 401 6.70 10.15 -21.32
CA ILE A 401 5.27 9.88 -21.47
C ILE A 401 4.82 9.16 -20.22
N ILE A 402 3.84 9.71 -19.52
CA ILE A 402 3.21 9.05 -18.38
C ILE A 402 1.86 8.48 -18.79
N TYR A 403 1.51 7.35 -18.18
CA TYR A 403 0.20 6.72 -18.31
C TYR A 403 -0.47 6.76 -16.94
N CYS A 404 -1.55 7.54 -16.85
CA CYS A 404 -2.29 7.75 -15.61
C CYS A 404 -3.66 7.06 -15.65
N GLY A 405 -4.20 6.81 -14.45
CA GLY A 405 -5.42 6.04 -14.27
C GLY A 405 -5.17 4.55 -14.35
N LEU A 406 -6.15 3.74 -13.91
CA LEU A 406 -5.99 2.29 -13.81
C LEU A 406 -6.55 1.54 -15.04
N GLY A 407 -7.16 2.25 -15.98
CA GLY A 407 -7.67 1.67 -17.22
C GLY A 407 -6.57 1.29 -18.21
N GLU A 408 -6.73 0.18 -18.94
CA GLU A 408 -5.81 -0.28 -20.00
C GLU A 408 -6.51 -0.19 -21.36
N SER A 409 -6.57 1.00 -21.95
CA SER A 409 -7.56 1.23 -23.01
C SER A 409 -6.99 1.59 -24.37
N THR A 410 -5.82 2.23 -24.39
CA THR A 410 -5.27 2.71 -25.66
C THR A 410 -4.97 1.50 -26.55
N ILE A 411 -5.26 1.64 -27.86
CA ILE A 411 -5.02 0.58 -28.84
C ILE A 411 -3.58 0.06 -28.74
N GLY A 412 -2.62 0.98 -28.53
CA GLY A 412 -1.21 0.63 -28.33
C GLY A 412 -0.98 -0.28 -27.11
N GLU A 413 -1.67 -0.04 -26.00
CA GLU A 413 -1.55 -0.88 -24.80
C GLU A 413 -2.21 -2.23 -24.95
N LYS A 414 -3.37 -2.29 -25.64
CA LYS A 414 -4.01 -3.57 -25.99
C LYS A 414 -3.09 -4.41 -26.88
N ILE A 415 -2.49 -3.80 -27.90
CA ILE A 415 -1.52 -4.49 -28.78
C ILE A 415 -0.29 -4.95 -27.99
N ALA A 416 0.31 -4.07 -27.18
CA ALA A 416 1.48 -4.42 -26.37
C ALA A 416 1.17 -5.56 -25.39
N LYS A 417 -0.02 -5.57 -24.80
CA LYS A 417 -0.50 -6.66 -23.95
C LYS A 417 -0.62 -7.96 -24.72
N HIS A 418 -1.28 -7.97 -25.88
CA HIS A 418 -1.39 -9.16 -26.72
C HIS A 418 -0.03 -9.70 -27.17
N ILE A 419 0.93 -8.81 -27.51
CA ILE A 419 2.30 -9.22 -27.85
C ILE A 419 2.97 -9.89 -26.65
N ARG A 420 2.89 -9.30 -25.45
CA ARG A 420 3.47 -9.90 -24.24
C ARG A 420 2.82 -11.22 -23.88
N ASP A 421 1.49 -11.31 -23.95
CA ASP A 421 0.76 -12.55 -23.68
C ASP A 421 1.14 -13.66 -24.68
N ASN A 422 1.32 -13.32 -25.96
CA ASN A 422 1.78 -14.26 -26.96
C ASN A 422 3.23 -14.69 -26.73
N ALA A 423 4.15 -13.75 -26.46
CA ALA A 423 5.53 -14.05 -26.14
C ALA A 423 5.63 -14.97 -24.92
N PHE A 424 4.84 -14.66 -23.88
CA PHE A 424 4.72 -15.48 -22.68
C PHE A 424 4.23 -16.90 -23.00
N ARG A 425 3.14 -17.05 -23.77
CA ARG A 425 2.63 -18.36 -24.19
C ARG A 425 3.62 -19.15 -25.03
N SER A 426 4.38 -18.48 -25.91
CA SER A 426 5.44 -19.10 -26.69
C SER A 426 6.59 -19.59 -25.80
N HIS A 427 7.04 -18.78 -24.83
CA HIS A 427 8.06 -19.20 -23.87
C HIS A 427 7.59 -20.35 -22.99
N LYS A 428 6.34 -20.30 -22.49
CA LYS A 428 5.73 -21.39 -21.73
C LYS A 428 5.71 -22.67 -22.57
N SER A 429 5.19 -22.61 -23.80
CA SER A 429 5.16 -23.77 -24.70
C SER A 429 6.55 -24.35 -25.00
N LEU A 430 7.60 -23.52 -25.08
CA LEU A 430 8.98 -23.98 -25.24
C LEU A 430 9.52 -24.62 -23.96
N THR A 431 9.20 -24.07 -22.80
CA THR A 431 9.64 -24.57 -21.49
C THR A 431 8.94 -25.90 -21.17
N ASP A 432 7.63 -25.99 -21.41
CA ASP A 432 6.85 -27.22 -21.24
C ASP A 432 7.37 -28.35 -22.15
N ARG A 433 7.84 -28.01 -23.37
CA ARG A 433 8.50 -28.95 -24.28
C ARG A 433 9.86 -29.45 -23.80
N LEU A 434 10.56 -28.68 -22.96
CA LEU A 434 11.86 -29.07 -22.39
C LEU A 434 11.72 -29.93 -21.13
N ILE A 435 10.54 -29.91 -20.49
CA ILE A 435 10.24 -30.64 -19.25
C ILE A 435 9.46 -31.94 -19.55
N SER A 436 8.85 -32.07 -20.74
CA SER A 436 8.33 -33.35 -21.24
C SER A 436 9.49 -34.28 -21.65
N PRO A 437 9.58 -35.53 -21.13
CA PRO A 437 10.51 -36.54 -21.64
C PRO A 437 10.32 -36.85 -23.12
#